data_AF-A0A0L7LUC0-F1
#
_entry.id   AF-A0A0L7LUC0-F1
#
_cell.length_a   1.000
_cell.length_b   1.000
_cell.length_c   1.000
_cell.angle_alpha   90.00
_cell.angle_beta   90.00
_cell.angle_gamma   90.00
#
_symmetry.space_group_name_H-M   'P 1'
#
loop_
_entity.id
_entity.type
_entity.pdbx_description
1 polymer ?
#
loop_
_entity_poly.entity_id
_entity_poly.type
_entity_poly.pdbx_seq_one_letter_code
_entity_poly.pdbx_strand_id
1 'polypeptide(L)' 'MSKTRKEELGGCKSFFKRSVRRNLTYSCRGNRNCPIDQHHRNQCQYCRLRKCLKMGMRREVKCYNGCKR' A
#
# COMPACT_ATOMS: atom_id res chain seq x y z
N MET A 1 -18.09 13.03 4.08
CA MET A 1 -16.73 12.48 4.28
C MET A 1 -16.52 11.30 3.33
N SER A 2 -15.73 11.55 2.29
CA SER A 2 -15.84 10.96 0.95
C SER A 2 -15.45 9.46 0.86
N LYS A 3 -16.21 8.72 0.04
CA LYS A 3 -16.03 7.29 -0.32
C LYS A 3 -14.59 6.91 -0.72
N THR A 4 -13.77 7.87 -1.11
CA THR A 4 -12.39 7.75 -1.57
C THR A 4 -11.40 7.16 -0.54
N ARG A 5 -11.62 7.34 0.77
CA ARG A 5 -10.64 6.88 1.80
C ARG A 5 -10.71 5.39 2.16
N LYS A 6 -11.86 4.72 2.03
CA LYS A 6 -12.01 3.32 2.45
C LYS A 6 -11.51 2.31 1.41
N GLU A 7 -11.71 2.59 0.12
CA GLU A 7 -11.31 1.67 -0.96
C GLU A 7 -9.79 1.63 -1.20
N GLU A 8 -9.09 2.76 -1.08
CA GLU A 8 -7.62 2.79 -1.17
C GLU A 8 -6.98 2.00 -0.02
N LEU A 9 -7.56 2.07 1.19
CA LEU A 9 -7.07 1.34 2.36
C LEU A 9 -7.21 -0.17 2.20
N GLY A 10 -8.33 -0.67 1.66
CA GLY A 10 -8.53 -2.10 1.39
C GLY A 10 -7.52 -2.66 0.39
N GLY A 11 -7.31 -1.94 -0.72
CA GLY A 11 -6.36 -2.31 -1.77
C GLY A 11 -4.90 -2.26 -1.31
N CYS A 12 -4.54 -1.29 -0.46
CA CYS A 12 -3.21 -1.21 0.14
C CYS A 12 -3.00 -2.24 1.25
N LYS A 13 -4.01 -2.56 2.06
CA LYS A 13 -3.88 -3.48 3.21
C LYS A 13 -3.50 -4.88 2.75
N SER A 14 -4.19 -5.43 1.75
CA SER A 14 -3.88 -6.76 1.21
C SER A 14 -2.53 -6.79 0.49
N PHE A 15 -2.20 -5.74 -0.25
CA PHE A 15 -0.92 -5.59 -0.92
C PHE A 15 0.24 -5.54 0.07
N PHE A 16 0.17 -4.62 1.05
CA PHE A 16 1.20 -4.44 2.07
C PHE A 16 1.47 -5.70 2.88
N LYS A 17 0.41 -6.40 3.34
CA LYS A 17 0.54 -7.68 4.04
C LYS A 17 1.32 -8.72 3.23
N ARG A 18 1.07 -8.82 1.92
CA ARG A 18 1.77 -9.76 1.04
C ARG A 18 3.23 -9.36 0.84
N SER A 19 3.50 -8.09 0.63
CA SER A 19 4.86 -7.56 0.45
C SER A 19 5.73 -7.81 1.67
N VAL A 20 5.21 -7.55 2.88
CA VAL A 20 5.95 -7.77 4.14
C VAL A 20 6.12 -9.26 4.44
N ARG A 21 5.04 -10.07 4.36
CA ARG A 21 5.11 -11.49 4.69
C ARG A 21 6.08 -12.27 3.80
N ARG A 22 6.18 -11.88 2.52
CA ARG A 22 7.08 -12.53 1.54
C ARG A 22 8.42 -11.80 1.39
N ASN A 23 8.68 -10.78 2.22
CA ASN A 23 9.87 -9.93 2.14
C ASN A 23 10.18 -9.43 0.71
N LEU A 24 9.13 -9.05 -0.04
CA LEU A 24 9.28 -8.63 -1.43
C LEU A 24 9.90 -7.24 -1.50
N THR A 25 10.98 -7.14 -2.27
CA THR A 25 11.58 -5.87 -2.64
C THR A 25 11.13 -5.52 -4.05
N TYR A 26 10.59 -4.30 -4.22
CA TYR A 26 10.16 -3.81 -5.51
C TYR A 26 11.11 -2.73 -6.00
N SER A 27 11.32 -2.66 -7.31
CA SER A 27 12.06 -1.58 -7.96
C SER A 27 11.13 -0.77 -8.85
N CYS A 28 11.31 0.55 -8.87
CA CYS A 28 10.62 1.40 -9.82
C CYS A 28 11.38 1.41 -11.15
N ARG A 29 10.65 1.37 -12.28
CA ARG A 29 11.21 1.50 -13.63
C ARG A 29 11.20 2.93 -14.17
N GLY A 30 10.67 3.88 -13.42
CA GLY A 30 10.64 5.30 -13.77
C GLY A 30 11.11 6.17 -12.60
N ASN A 31 10.55 7.37 -12.48
CA ASN A 31 11.03 8.40 -11.55
C ASN A 31 10.61 8.20 -10.08
N ARG A 32 10.25 6.97 -9.67
CA ARG A 32 9.77 6.65 -8.31
C ARG A 32 8.55 7.47 -7.86
N ASN A 33 7.84 8.10 -8.80
CA ASN A 33 6.66 8.92 -8.59
C ASN A 33 5.52 8.53 -9.55
N CYS A 34 5.39 7.24 -9.83
CA CYS A 34 4.33 6.75 -10.73
C CYS A 34 2.95 7.07 -10.15
N PRO A 35 1.99 7.52 -10.99
CA PRO A 35 0.60 7.68 -10.56
C PRO A 35 0.01 6.33 -10.15
N ILE A 36 -0.66 6.28 -8.99
CA ILE A 36 -1.29 5.06 -8.44
C ILE A 36 -2.78 5.34 -8.29
N ASP A 37 -3.49 5.11 -9.40
CA ASP A 37 -4.95 5.22 -9.52
C ASP A 37 -5.61 3.84 -9.59
N GLN A 38 -6.94 3.77 -9.55
CA GLN A 38 -7.69 2.50 -9.56
C GLN A 38 -7.30 1.58 -10.72
N HIS A 39 -7.13 2.14 -11.92
CA HIS A 39 -6.79 1.43 -13.15
C HIS A 39 -5.30 1.09 -13.23
N HIS A 40 -4.41 1.96 -12.73
CA HIS A 40 -2.96 1.85 -12.92
C HIS A 40 -2.18 1.46 -11.65
N ARG A 41 -2.84 1.16 -10.54
CA ARG A 41 -2.20 0.75 -9.27
C ARG A 41 -1.30 -0.48 -9.35
N ASN A 42 -1.40 -1.28 -10.40
CA ASN A 42 -0.53 -2.44 -10.63
C ASN A 42 0.71 -2.10 -11.49
N GLN A 43 0.79 -0.91 -12.08
CA GLN A 43 1.87 -0.50 -12.99
C GLN A 43 3.22 -0.37 -12.28
N CYS A 44 3.22 0.06 -11.02
CA CYS A 44 4.45 0.13 -10.24
C CYS A 44 4.23 -0.32 -8.79
N GLN A 45 4.68 -1.54 -8.49
CA GLN A 45 4.59 -2.13 -7.15
C GLN A 45 5.41 -1.34 -6.12
N TYR A 46 6.55 -0.76 -6.53
CA TYR A 46 7.37 0.11 -5.67
C TYR A 46 6.61 1.36 -5.23
N CYS A 47 6.09 2.13 -6.19
CA CYS A 47 5.36 3.37 -5.91
C CYS A 47 4.08 3.09 -5.13
N ARG A 48 3.40 1.97 -5.41
CA ARG A 48 2.24 1.52 -4.63
C ARG A 48 2.63 1.22 -3.19
N LEU A 49 3.70 0.45 -2.95
CA LEU A 49 4.15 0.13 -1.60
C LEU A 49 4.50 1.40 -0.82
N ARG A 50 5.22 2.33 -1.46
CA ARG A 50 5.56 3.64 -0.90
C ARG A 50 4.32 4.47 -0.59
N LYS A 51 3.27 4.45 -1.42
CA LYS A 51 1.98 5.10 -1.13
C LYS A 51 1.31 4.47 0.10
N CYS A 52 1.26 3.15 0.19
CA CYS A 52 0.68 2.46 1.36
C CYS A 52 1.43 2.81 2.66
N LEU A 53 2.77 2.89 2.61
CA LEU A 53 3.60 3.37 3.72
C LEU A 53 3.25 4.81 4.13
N LYS A 54 3.12 5.73 3.15
CA LYS A 54 2.72 7.13 3.39
C LYS A 54 1.33 7.26 4.00
N MET A 55 0.42 6.33 3.72
CA MET A 55 -0.92 6.27 4.35
C MET A 55 -0.89 5.75 5.80
N GLY A 56 0.29 5.50 6.37
CA GLY A 56 0.45 5.10 7.77
C GLY A 56 0.59 3.60 7.98
N MET A 57 0.72 2.78 6.92
CA MET A 57 1.10 1.38 7.09
C MET A 57 2.57 1.33 7.50
N ARG A 58 2.85 0.94 8.74
CA ARG A 58 4.23 0.75 9.22
C ARG A 58 4.57 -0.74 9.17
N ARG A 59 5.86 -1.06 8.98
CA ARG A 59 6.36 -2.44 9.09
C ARG A 59 6.27 -2.96 10.53
N GLU A 60 6.36 -2.06 11.51
CA GLU A 60 6.21 -2.36 12.94
C GLU A 60 4.82 -2.92 13.23
N VAL A 61 4.79 -4.16 13.70
CA VAL A 61 3.59 -4.96 13.90
C VAL A 61 2.84 -4.46 15.13
N LYS A 62 2.05 -3.39 14.97
CA LYS A 62 0.91 -3.12 15.86
C LYS A 62 -0.36 -3.27 15.04
N CYS A 63 -0.85 -4.52 15.02
CA CYS A 63 -2.23 -4.90 14.65
C CYS A 63 -2.65 -4.67 13.17
N TYR A 64 -2.27 -5.59 12.26
CA TYR A 64 -2.81 -5.63 10.88
C TYR A 64 -4.26 -6.15 10.77
N ASN A 65 -4.81 -6.67 11.86
CA ASN A 65 -6.24 -6.82 12.09
C ASN A 65 -6.60 -5.84 13.20
N GLY A 66 -7.66 -5.05 12.99
CA GLY A 66 -7.96 -3.88 13.80
C GLY A 66 -7.75 -4.12 15.29
N CYS A 67 -6.98 -3.25 15.91
CA CYS A 67 -7.17 -2.99 17.33
C CYS A 67 -8.54 -2.28 17.42
N LYS A 68 -9.63 -3.07 17.44
CA LYS A 68 -10.83 -2.62 18.14
C LYS A 68 -10.42 -2.55 19.61
N ARG A 69 -10.19 -1.35 20.11
CA ARG A 69 -10.73 -1.01 21.42
C ARG A 69 -12.12 -0.44 21.17
#